data_AF-A0A521TL84-F1
#
_entry.id   AF-A0A521TL84-F1
#
_cell.length_a   1.000
_cell.length_b   1.000
_cell.length_c   1.000
_cell.angle_alpha   90.00
_cell.angle_beta   90.00
_cell.angle_gamma   90.00
#
_symmetry.space_group_name_H-M   'P 1'
#
loop_
_entity.id
_entity.type
_entity.pdbx_description
1 polymer ?
#
loop_
_entity_poly.entity_id
_entity_poly.type
_entity_poly.pdbx_seq_one_letter_code
_entity_poly.pdbx_strand_id
1 'polypeptide(L)'
;MSADPRPTRRDLLIRGGKSLAVLGAAGLTAKLAFDRGGWDLGASTGVREVRDYHRSDRGGPSDFVVARGTATTAPTLLVEQALAALGGMGRFISRGDIVVVKPNIGWDRTPLQAANTNPEVVAAVVRMALDSGARKVIVTDASCNDPGRCFQRSGIWAKAHRAGAEVVLPAEHKFRSMRLGGEVLDEWPVYRTLIEADKVINCPVAKHHNLAKYTAAMKNWYGTLGGRRNRLHQSIDVSIADLATFMRPTLTVVDGIRVMMRNGPQGGNIDDTQRMNTVLASIDQVAVDAFGCTLIGQRPENLPYLRMGQERHLGTMQWQTLRPREVAVLDDGSIERRALWVPEGEDPAAVAFALNHARRPLVIT
;
A
#
# COMPACT_ATOMS: atom_id res chain seq x y z
N MET A 1 22.07 68.38 -17.90
CA MET A 1 21.95 66.98 -17.41
C MET A 1 22.49 66.94 -16.00
N SER A 2 21.61 66.90 -15.00
CA SER A 2 22.00 66.79 -13.57
C SER A 2 22.54 65.38 -13.33
N ALA A 3 23.79 65.28 -12.88
CA ALA A 3 24.36 64.01 -12.46
C ALA A 3 23.73 63.62 -11.12
N ASP A 4 22.97 62.54 -11.10
CA ASP A 4 22.37 61.97 -9.89
C ASP A 4 23.50 61.68 -8.87
N PRO A 5 23.47 62.28 -7.65
CA PRO A 5 24.56 62.12 -6.70
C PRO A 5 24.73 60.66 -6.31
N ARG A 6 25.97 60.15 -6.45
CA ARG A 6 26.29 58.77 -6.11
C ARG A 6 25.94 58.50 -4.63
N PRO A 7 25.24 57.40 -4.32
CA PRO A 7 24.81 57.12 -2.95
C PRO A 7 26.00 57.04 -2.01
N THR A 8 25.87 57.65 -0.84
CA THR A 8 26.92 57.63 0.19
C THR A 8 27.05 56.24 0.81
N ARG A 9 28.16 55.96 1.50
CA ARG A 9 28.32 54.71 2.26
C ARG A 9 27.17 54.48 3.25
N ARG A 10 26.66 55.56 3.86
CA ARG A 10 25.50 55.52 4.75
C ARG A 10 24.23 55.13 4.00
N ASP A 11 24.00 55.66 2.81
CA ASP A 11 22.84 55.30 1.97
C ASP A 11 22.89 53.84 1.53
N LEU A 12 24.07 53.34 1.18
CA LEU A 12 24.26 51.93 0.84
C LEU A 12 23.97 51.01 2.03
N LEU A 13 24.44 51.35 3.23
CA LEU A 13 24.15 50.59 4.45
C LEU A 13 22.65 50.60 4.80
N ILE A 14 21.99 51.76 4.69
CA ILE A 14 20.55 51.88 4.96
C ILE A 14 19.74 51.09 3.93
N ARG A 15 20.08 51.20 2.64
CA ARG A 15 19.39 50.47 1.56
C ARG A 15 19.62 48.96 1.70
N GLY A 16 20.85 48.53 2.00
CA GLY A 16 21.18 47.13 2.26
C GLY A 16 20.42 46.56 3.46
N GLY A 17 20.35 47.30 4.56
CA GLY A 17 19.59 46.91 5.76
C GLY A 17 18.09 46.79 5.49
N LYS A 18 17.50 47.74 4.75
CA LYS A 18 16.09 47.69 4.35
C LYS A 18 15.80 46.48 3.45
N SER A 19 16.65 46.19 2.48
CA SER A 19 16.49 45.02 1.60
C SER A 19 16.59 43.71 2.38
N LEU A 20 17.54 43.58 3.30
CA LEU A 20 17.66 42.43 4.19
C LEU A 20 16.42 42.25 5.08
N ALA A 21 15.88 43.35 5.62
CA ALA A 21 14.67 43.31 6.42
C ALA A 21 13.45 42.85 5.62
N VAL A 22 13.29 43.33 4.38
CA VAL A 22 12.20 42.92 3.48
C VAL A 22 12.33 41.44 3.13
N LEU A 23 13.53 40.96 2.79
CA LEU A 23 13.78 39.55 2.51
C LEU A 23 13.52 38.65 3.73
N GLY A 24 13.95 39.09 4.92
CA GLY A 24 13.69 38.39 6.18
C GLY A 24 12.20 38.32 6.50
N ALA A 25 11.47 39.43 6.35
CA ALA A 25 10.03 39.49 6.58
C ALA A 25 9.25 38.65 5.57
N ALA A 26 9.61 38.68 4.29
CA ALA A 26 9.01 37.84 3.26
C ALA A 26 9.27 36.35 3.52
N GLY A 27 10.50 35.99 3.90
CA GLY A 27 10.86 34.62 4.25
C GLY A 27 10.12 34.12 5.50
N LEU A 28 10.00 34.95 6.54
CA LEU A 28 9.24 34.63 7.73
C LEU A 28 7.74 34.51 7.43
N THR A 29 7.19 35.41 6.63
CA THR A 29 5.77 35.36 6.22
C THR A 29 5.50 34.11 5.39
N ALA A 30 6.38 33.77 4.45
CA ALA A 30 6.27 32.53 3.68
C ALA A 30 6.35 31.29 4.59
N LYS A 31 7.24 31.29 5.58
CA LYS A 31 7.33 30.22 6.59
C LYS A 31 6.05 30.12 7.42
N LEU A 32 5.51 31.23 7.92
CA LEU A 32 4.29 31.23 8.75
C LEU A 32 3.02 30.92 7.96
N ALA A 33 2.95 31.33 6.69
CA ALA A 33 1.80 31.10 5.83
C ALA A 33 1.79 29.70 5.20
N PHE A 34 2.96 29.19 4.80
CA PHE A 34 3.07 27.97 3.98
C PHE A 34 3.87 26.84 4.65
N ASP A 35 4.57 27.10 5.76
CA ASP A 35 5.40 26.11 6.48
C ASP A 35 5.07 26.05 7.99
N ARG A 36 3.78 25.97 8.32
CA ARG A 36 3.26 25.87 9.70
C ARG A 36 3.71 24.61 10.47
N GLY A 37 4.43 23.69 9.83
CA GLY A 37 4.80 22.39 10.40
C GLY A 37 6.25 22.25 10.86
N GLY A 38 7.07 23.31 10.81
CA GLY A 38 8.48 23.24 11.22
C GLY A 38 9.34 22.26 10.41
N TRP A 39 10.64 22.23 10.72
CA TRP A 39 11.62 21.25 10.19
C TRP A 39 11.87 20.10 11.16
N ASP A 40 11.47 20.26 12.42
CA ASP A 40 11.61 19.21 13.43
C ASP A 40 10.61 18.09 13.17
N LEU A 41 11.15 16.90 12.89
CA LEU A 41 10.45 15.65 13.14
C LEU A 41 10.23 15.62 14.65
N GLY A 42 8.97 15.76 15.09
CA GLY A 42 8.65 15.76 16.52
C GLY A 42 9.15 14.47 17.16
N ALA A 43 10.13 14.60 18.06
CA ALA A 43 10.63 13.50 18.87
C ALA A 43 9.82 13.47 20.18
N SER A 44 9.05 12.39 20.39
CA SER A 44 8.25 12.18 21.60
C SER A 44 8.91 11.11 22.49
N THR A 45 8.46 10.89 23.74
CA THR A 45 8.95 9.79 24.64
C THR A 45 7.92 8.71 25.05
N GLY A 46 6.65 8.76 24.59
CA GLY A 46 5.63 7.72 24.80
C GLY A 46 5.75 6.39 24.02
N VAL A 47 4.80 5.47 24.27
CA VAL A 47 4.70 4.13 23.66
C VAL A 47 3.85 4.18 22.38
N ARG A 48 4.12 3.27 21.43
CA ARG A 48 3.35 3.12 20.18
C ARG A 48 1.83 3.01 20.43
N GLU A 49 1.05 3.82 19.71
CA GLU A 49 -0.39 3.99 19.96
C GLU A 49 -1.30 3.26 18.96
N VAL A 50 -1.01 2.01 18.58
CA VAL A 50 -1.88 1.25 17.66
C VAL A 50 -1.98 -0.21 18.04
N ARG A 51 -3.19 -0.76 17.91
CA ARG A 51 -3.46 -2.19 18.08
C ARG A 51 -2.64 -2.98 17.06
N ASP A 52 -2.07 -4.11 17.49
CA ASP A 52 -1.53 -5.09 16.55
C ASP A 52 -2.69 -5.89 15.94
N TYR A 53 -2.90 -5.78 14.63
CA TYR A 53 -3.94 -6.52 13.91
C TYR A 53 -3.42 -7.84 13.34
N HIS A 54 -2.12 -8.09 13.44
CA HIS A 54 -1.46 -9.27 12.89
C HIS A 54 -1.97 -10.56 13.54
N ARG A 55 -2.06 -11.60 12.72
CA ARG A 55 -2.32 -12.96 13.16
C ARG A 55 -1.00 -13.73 13.22
N SER A 56 -0.59 -14.13 14.42
CA SER A 56 0.62 -14.95 14.60
C SER A 56 0.39 -16.45 14.40
N ASP A 57 -0.86 -16.91 14.41
CA ASP A 57 -1.17 -18.33 14.31
C ASP A 57 -1.20 -18.82 12.84
N ARG A 58 -0.36 -19.83 12.60
CA ARG A 58 -0.24 -20.51 11.31
C ARG A 58 -1.16 -21.74 11.23
N GLY A 59 -2.33 -21.68 11.85
CA GLY A 59 -3.25 -22.82 11.99
C GLY A 59 -4.01 -23.23 10.72
N GLY A 60 -3.96 -22.42 9.66
CA GLY A 60 -4.66 -22.71 8.40
C GLY A 60 -3.90 -23.64 7.44
N PRO A 61 -4.54 -24.02 6.32
CA PRO A 61 -3.96 -24.91 5.31
C PRO A 61 -2.80 -24.30 4.51
N SER A 62 -2.65 -22.97 4.57
CA SER A 62 -1.57 -22.18 3.97
C SER A 62 -1.50 -20.81 4.65
N ASP A 63 -0.36 -20.13 4.56
CA ASP A 63 -0.19 -18.74 4.96
C ASP A 63 0.16 -17.83 3.76
N PHE A 64 0.27 -18.41 2.55
CA PHE A 64 0.58 -17.69 1.32
C PHE A 64 -0.08 -18.35 0.12
N VAL A 65 -0.91 -17.61 -0.62
CA VAL A 65 -1.61 -18.14 -1.79
C VAL A 65 -1.41 -17.25 -2.99
N VAL A 66 -1.18 -17.89 -4.13
CA VAL A 66 -1.21 -17.29 -5.47
C VAL A 66 -2.43 -17.83 -6.19
N ALA A 67 -3.44 -17.00 -6.45
CA ALA A 67 -4.57 -17.36 -7.30
C ALA A 67 -4.36 -16.79 -8.70
N ARG A 68 -4.49 -17.63 -9.72
CA ARG A 68 -4.35 -17.24 -11.13
C ARG A 68 -5.59 -17.63 -11.93
N GLY A 69 -5.95 -16.79 -12.87
CA GLY A 69 -7.04 -17.05 -13.80
C GLY A 69 -6.67 -16.72 -15.22
N THR A 70 -7.58 -17.02 -16.13
CA THR A 70 -7.48 -16.68 -17.53
C THR A 70 -8.07 -15.29 -17.80
N ALA A 71 -8.09 -14.88 -19.07
CA ALA A 71 -8.66 -13.59 -19.45
C ALA A 71 -10.18 -13.49 -19.19
N THR A 72 -10.89 -14.60 -19.02
CA THR A 72 -12.33 -14.59 -18.75
C THR A 72 -12.65 -14.75 -17.26
N THR A 73 -11.66 -15.12 -16.44
CA THR A 73 -11.87 -15.29 -14.99
C THR A 73 -12.26 -13.98 -14.32
N ALA A 74 -13.36 -14.01 -13.57
CA ALA A 74 -13.80 -12.89 -12.76
C ALA A 74 -12.82 -12.62 -11.59
N PRO A 75 -12.44 -11.37 -11.31
CA PRO A 75 -11.59 -11.04 -10.16
C PRO A 75 -12.15 -11.52 -8.83
N THR A 76 -13.49 -11.50 -8.68
CA THR A 76 -14.17 -11.96 -7.46
C THR A 76 -13.90 -13.44 -7.18
N LEU A 77 -13.98 -14.29 -8.20
CA LEU A 77 -13.68 -15.71 -8.09
C LEU A 77 -12.23 -15.95 -7.68
N LEU A 78 -11.27 -15.18 -8.20
CA LEU A 78 -9.86 -15.31 -7.80
C LEU A 78 -9.64 -14.98 -6.33
N VAL A 79 -10.29 -13.93 -5.81
CA VAL A 79 -10.24 -13.61 -4.38
C VAL A 79 -10.86 -14.72 -3.55
N GLU A 80 -12.03 -15.22 -3.95
CA GLU A 80 -12.72 -16.31 -3.26
C GLU A 80 -11.85 -17.56 -3.17
N GLN A 81 -11.22 -17.95 -4.29
CA GLN A 81 -10.34 -19.11 -4.33
C GLN A 81 -9.04 -18.91 -3.55
N ALA A 82 -8.45 -17.71 -3.61
CA ALA A 82 -7.26 -17.39 -2.82
C ALA A 82 -7.54 -17.52 -1.32
N LEU A 83 -8.65 -16.94 -0.85
CA LEU A 83 -9.01 -16.95 0.56
C LEU A 83 -9.50 -18.33 1.01
N ALA A 84 -10.21 -19.09 0.17
CA ALA A 84 -10.55 -20.48 0.46
C ALA A 84 -9.30 -21.33 0.71
N ALA A 85 -8.25 -21.16 -0.10
CA ALA A 85 -6.98 -21.87 0.07
C ALA A 85 -6.16 -21.41 1.30
N LEU A 86 -6.47 -20.25 1.89
CA LEU A 86 -5.95 -19.81 3.19
C LEU A 86 -6.77 -20.34 4.39
N GLY A 87 -7.87 -21.06 4.15
CA GLY A 87 -8.79 -21.55 5.18
C GLY A 87 -10.08 -20.75 5.33
N GLY A 88 -10.40 -19.87 4.37
CA GLY A 88 -11.62 -19.07 4.33
C GLY A 88 -11.54 -17.76 5.13
N MET A 89 -12.44 -16.81 4.82
CA MET A 89 -12.46 -15.51 5.49
C MET A 89 -12.85 -15.61 6.98
N GLY A 90 -13.67 -16.61 7.36
CA GLY A 90 -14.00 -16.90 8.76
C GLY A 90 -12.80 -17.28 9.62
N ARG A 91 -11.66 -17.64 9.03
CA ARG A 91 -10.38 -17.74 9.77
C ARG A 91 -9.97 -16.38 10.32
N PHE A 92 -10.17 -15.29 9.58
CA PHE A 92 -9.62 -13.97 9.89
C PHE A 92 -10.62 -13.05 10.59
N ILE A 93 -11.90 -13.19 10.26
CA ILE A 93 -13.00 -12.34 10.71
C ILE A 93 -13.93 -13.12 11.62
N SER A 94 -14.26 -12.54 12.77
CA SER A 94 -15.20 -13.08 13.75
C SER A 94 -16.55 -12.36 13.68
N ARG A 95 -17.61 -13.07 14.10
CA ARG A 95 -18.94 -12.47 14.21
C ARG A 95 -18.89 -11.23 15.09
N GLY A 96 -19.38 -10.12 14.57
CA GLY A 96 -19.42 -8.86 15.26
C GLY A 96 -18.22 -7.94 14.98
N ASP A 97 -17.16 -8.35 14.29
CA ASP A 97 -16.01 -7.48 14.03
C ASP A 97 -16.40 -6.23 13.22
N ILE A 98 -15.81 -5.06 13.54
CA ILE A 98 -15.66 -3.95 12.58
C ILE A 98 -14.38 -4.18 11.79
N VAL A 99 -14.53 -4.38 10.48
CA VAL A 99 -13.42 -4.61 9.58
C VAL A 99 -13.16 -3.38 8.75
N VAL A 100 -11.92 -2.94 8.68
CA VAL A 100 -11.50 -1.92 7.72
C VAL A 100 -10.72 -2.58 6.59
N VAL A 101 -11.18 -2.38 5.37
CA VAL A 101 -10.47 -2.77 4.15
C VAL A 101 -9.79 -1.54 3.58
N LYS A 102 -8.46 -1.59 3.48
CA LYS A 102 -7.63 -0.51 2.95
C LYS A 102 -7.11 -0.86 1.55
N PRO A 103 -7.85 -0.50 0.49
CA PRO A 103 -7.30 -0.53 -0.86
C PRO A 103 -6.25 0.57 -1.11
N ASN A 104 -5.59 0.55 -2.27
CA ASN A 104 -4.91 1.72 -2.81
C ASN A 104 -5.94 2.56 -3.58
N ILE A 105 -6.27 3.76 -3.09
CA ILE A 105 -7.12 4.77 -3.77
C ILE A 105 -6.37 6.11 -3.82
N GLY A 106 -5.08 6.06 -4.19
CA GLY A 106 -4.22 7.23 -4.19
C GLY A 106 -4.47 8.21 -5.34
N TRP A 107 -4.97 7.73 -6.48
CA TRP A 107 -4.84 8.43 -7.75
C TRP A 107 -6.16 8.63 -8.45
N ASP A 108 -6.30 9.76 -9.15
CA ASP A 108 -7.46 9.96 -10.00
C ASP A 108 -7.34 9.21 -11.33
N ARG A 109 -7.61 7.90 -11.29
CA ARG A 109 -7.34 6.96 -12.37
C ARG A 109 -8.43 5.89 -12.45
N THR A 110 -8.69 5.42 -13.68
CA THR A 110 -9.64 4.33 -13.94
C THR A 110 -9.01 2.96 -13.71
N PRO A 111 -9.80 1.89 -13.55
CA PRO A 111 -9.26 0.53 -13.36
C PRO A 111 -8.28 0.07 -14.46
N LEU A 112 -8.48 0.51 -15.71
CA LEU A 112 -7.60 0.15 -16.83
C LEU A 112 -6.18 0.69 -16.69
N GLN A 113 -5.98 1.75 -15.89
CA GLN A 113 -4.68 2.37 -15.67
C GLN A 113 -3.90 1.72 -14.52
N ALA A 114 -4.50 0.78 -13.78
CA ALA A 114 -3.85 -0.01 -12.72
C ALA A 114 -3.08 0.82 -11.67
N ALA A 115 -3.48 2.07 -11.44
CA ALA A 115 -2.89 2.92 -10.42
C ALA A 115 -3.52 2.68 -9.03
N ASN A 116 -4.74 2.16 -9.00
CA ASN A 116 -5.53 1.86 -7.81
C ASN A 116 -5.94 0.38 -7.82
N THR A 117 -6.34 -0.13 -6.66
CA THR A 117 -6.87 -1.50 -6.54
C THR A 117 -8.08 -1.70 -7.44
N ASN A 118 -8.19 -2.87 -8.05
CA ASN A 118 -9.34 -3.27 -8.84
C ASN A 118 -10.62 -3.26 -7.96
N PRO A 119 -11.69 -2.58 -8.38
CA PRO A 119 -12.88 -2.43 -7.55
C PRO A 119 -13.65 -3.74 -7.31
N GLU A 120 -13.52 -4.74 -8.21
CA GLU A 120 -14.11 -6.07 -8.00
C GLU A 120 -13.36 -6.86 -6.92
N VAL A 121 -12.03 -6.69 -6.82
CA VAL A 121 -11.23 -7.30 -5.75
C VAL A 121 -11.67 -6.74 -4.39
N VAL A 122 -11.83 -5.42 -4.30
CA VAL A 122 -12.31 -4.77 -3.07
C VAL A 122 -13.71 -5.26 -2.70
N ALA A 123 -14.63 -5.31 -3.67
CA ALA A 123 -16.00 -5.80 -3.43
C ALA A 123 -16.03 -7.25 -2.95
N ALA A 124 -15.18 -8.14 -3.49
CA ALA A 124 -15.08 -9.52 -3.04
C ALA A 124 -14.61 -9.62 -1.58
N VAL A 125 -13.57 -8.87 -1.21
CA VAL A 125 -13.07 -8.83 0.18
C VAL A 125 -14.16 -8.33 1.14
N VAL A 126 -14.88 -7.26 0.75
CA VAL A 126 -16.00 -6.71 1.55
C VAL A 126 -17.08 -7.76 1.77
N ARG A 127 -17.55 -8.38 0.69
CA ARG A 127 -18.62 -9.39 0.75
C ARG A 127 -18.21 -10.55 1.64
N MET A 128 -17.00 -11.10 1.43
CA MET A 128 -16.53 -12.24 2.21
C MET A 128 -16.39 -11.90 3.70
N ALA A 129 -15.99 -10.67 4.06
CA ALA A 129 -15.93 -10.24 5.46
C ALA A 129 -17.32 -10.14 6.10
N LEU A 130 -18.31 -9.58 5.38
CA LEU A 130 -19.71 -9.53 5.83
C LEU A 130 -20.31 -10.93 5.96
N ASP A 131 -20.10 -11.80 4.97
CA ASP A 131 -20.56 -13.20 4.97
C ASP A 131 -19.94 -14.01 6.13
N SER A 132 -18.76 -13.61 6.61
CA SER A 132 -18.09 -14.19 7.79
C SER A 132 -18.61 -13.61 9.11
N GLY A 133 -19.59 -12.73 9.07
CA GLY A 133 -20.30 -12.20 10.23
C GLY A 133 -19.77 -10.86 10.76
N ALA A 134 -18.93 -10.14 10.01
CA ALA A 134 -18.56 -8.77 10.37
C ALA A 134 -19.82 -7.91 10.57
N ARG A 135 -19.90 -7.13 11.66
CA ARG A 135 -21.04 -6.23 11.88
C ARG A 135 -21.03 -5.04 10.93
N LYS A 136 -19.82 -4.64 10.51
CA LYS A 136 -19.58 -3.49 9.65
C LYS A 136 -18.28 -3.68 8.90
N VAL A 137 -18.28 -3.37 7.61
CA VAL A 137 -17.06 -3.26 6.80
C VAL A 137 -16.92 -1.83 6.30
N ILE A 138 -15.75 -1.23 6.50
CA ILE A 138 -15.42 0.12 6.08
C ILE A 138 -14.36 0.06 4.99
N VAL A 139 -14.57 0.74 3.86
CA VAL A 139 -13.58 0.91 2.80
C VAL A 139 -13.08 2.35 2.80
N THR A 140 -11.78 2.53 2.97
CA THR A 140 -11.17 3.85 3.05
C THR A 140 -9.70 3.84 2.67
N ASP A 141 -9.20 4.97 2.20
CA ASP A 141 -7.80 5.26 1.95
C ASP A 141 -7.59 6.78 2.01
N ALA A 142 -6.42 7.24 2.42
CA ALA A 142 -6.09 8.64 2.35
C ALA A 142 -5.42 8.94 0.98
N SER A 143 -6.20 9.44 0.03
CA SER A 143 -5.78 9.68 -1.36
C SER A 143 -4.67 10.75 -1.51
N CYS A 144 -3.90 10.68 -2.61
CA CYS A 144 -2.92 11.70 -2.99
C CYS A 144 -3.52 12.80 -3.87
N ASN A 145 -4.44 12.45 -4.78
CA ASN A 145 -5.28 13.43 -5.47
C ASN A 145 -6.59 13.65 -4.69
N ASP A 146 -7.47 14.48 -5.24
CA ASP A 146 -8.81 14.72 -4.67
C ASP A 146 -9.52 13.39 -4.33
N PRO A 147 -9.88 13.14 -3.06
CA PRO A 147 -10.46 11.88 -2.64
C PRO A 147 -11.77 11.55 -3.36
N GLY A 148 -12.63 12.54 -3.60
CA GLY A 148 -13.88 12.34 -4.34
C GLY A 148 -13.63 11.74 -5.72
N ARG A 149 -12.74 12.37 -6.49
CA ARG A 149 -12.33 11.87 -7.82
C ARG A 149 -11.68 10.50 -7.76
N CYS A 150 -10.73 10.28 -6.85
CA CYS A 150 -10.04 8.98 -6.73
C CYS A 150 -11.02 7.83 -6.46
N PHE A 151 -11.94 8.00 -5.51
CA PHE A 151 -12.91 6.97 -5.14
C PHE A 151 -13.95 6.70 -6.24
N GLN A 152 -14.40 7.75 -6.94
CA GLN A 152 -15.36 7.62 -8.03
C GLN A 152 -14.73 7.02 -9.29
N ARG A 153 -13.59 7.56 -9.74
CA ARG A 153 -12.97 7.15 -11.02
C ARG A 153 -12.29 5.80 -10.94
N SER A 154 -11.81 5.37 -9.77
CA SER A 154 -11.37 3.99 -9.55
C SER A 154 -12.53 2.98 -9.59
N GLY A 155 -13.78 3.43 -9.47
CA GLY A 155 -14.96 2.57 -9.37
C GLY A 155 -15.12 1.89 -7.99
N ILE A 156 -14.17 2.09 -7.07
CA ILE A 156 -14.19 1.43 -5.75
C ILE A 156 -15.37 1.90 -4.93
N TRP A 157 -15.71 3.21 -4.95
CA TRP A 157 -16.87 3.71 -4.22
C TRP A 157 -18.14 2.90 -4.53
N ALA A 158 -18.49 2.82 -5.82
CA ALA A 158 -19.72 2.20 -6.26
C ALA A 158 -19.74 0.70 -5.97
N LYS A 159 -18.62 0.00 -6.20
CA LYS A 159 -18.52 -1.45 -6.01
C LYS A 159 -18.49 -1.85 -4.53
N ALA A 160 -17.73 -1.14 -3.70
CA ALA A 160 -17.70 -1.36 -2.26
C ALA A 160 -19.07 -1.08 -1.61
N HIS A 161 -19.72 0.03 -1.97
CA HIS A 161 -21.04 0.36 -1.44
C HIS A 161 -22.10 -0.68 -1.85
N ARG A 162 -22.09 -1.15 -3.10
CA ARG A 162 -22.99 -2.23 -3.56
C ARG A 162 -22.72 -3.56 -2.85
N ALA A 163 -21.48 -3.82 -2.44
CA ALA A 163 -21.12 -4.98 -1.64
C ALA A 163 -21.50 -4.85 -0.15
N GLY A 164 -22.05 -3.70 0.28
CA GLY A 164 -22.52 -3.47 1.65
C GLY A 164 -21.52 -2.78 2.58
N ALA A 165 -20.40 -2.27 2.06
CA ALA A 165 -19.47 -1.48 2.87
C ALA A 165 -19.93 -0.04 3.07
N GLU A 166 -19.54 0.53 4.22
CA GLU A 166 -19.48 1.99 4.39
C GLU A 166 -18.20 2.50 3.73
N VAL A 167 -18.34 3.43 2.79
CA VAL A 167 -17.19 4.07 2.13
C VAL A 167 -16.93 5.41 2.77
N VAL A 168 -15.75 5.58 3.38
CA VAL A 168 -15.41 6.79 4.14
C VAL A 168 -14.29 7.54 3.44
N LEU A 169 -14.51 8.83 3.18
CA LEU A 169 -13.50 9.70 2.60
C LEU A 169 -12.64 10.36 3.69
N PRO A 170 -11.34 10.55 3.41
CA PRO A 170 -10.46 11.26 4.31
C PRO A 170 -10.92 12.72 4.43
N ALA A 171 -10.95 13.22 5.66
CA ALA A 171 -11.23 14.61 5.99
C ALA A 171 -10.31 15.03 7.13
N GLU A 172 -9.92 16.30 7.19
CA GLU A 172 -8.92 16.81 8.14
C GLU A 172 -9.21 16.42 9.60
N HIS A 173 -10.46 16.58 10.04
CA HIS A 173 -10.89 16.21 11.39
C HIS A 173 -10.82 14.71 11.69
N LYS A 174 -10.61 13.84 10.71
CA LYS A 174 -10.45 12.39 10.91
C LYS A 174 -8.98 11.98 11.09
N PHE A 175 -8.04 12.92 10.99
CA PHE A 175 -6.64 12.67 11.32
C PHE A 175 -6.34 13.09 12.75
N ARG A 176 -5.42 12.38 13.40
CA ARG A 176 -4.90 12.74 14.73
C ARG A 176 -3.39 12.57 14.73
N SER A 177 -2.68 13.48 15.36
CA SER A 177 -1.23 13.29 15.59
C SER A 177 -1.04 12.09 16.50
N MET A 178 -0.23 11.14 16.06
CA MET A 178 0.03 9.90 16.79
C MET A 178 1.49 9.57 16.75
N ARG A 179 1.94 8.90 17.81
CA ARG A 179 3.29 8.38 17.87
C ARG A 179 3.38 7.03 17.16
N LEU A 180 4.09 7.02 16.05
CA LEU A 180 4.44 5.84 15.26
C LEU A 180 5.70 5.16 15.82
N GLY A 181 6.67 5.92 16.34
CA GLY A 181 7.91 5.39 16.90
C GLY A 181 8.88 4.84 15.84
N GLY A 182 8.80 5.34 14.61
CA GLY A 182 9.70 5.01 13.51
C GLY A 182 10.98 5.83 13.50
N GLU A 183 11.94 5.43 12.67
CA GLU A 183 13.23 6.11 12.49
C GLU A 183 13.07 7.47 11.79
N VAL A 184 12.20 7.53 10.78
CA VAL A 184 11.85 8.75 10.05
C VAL A 184 10.49 9.28 10.51
N LEU A 185 9.58 8.36 10.82
CA LEU A 185 8.22 8.65 11.25
C LEU A 185 8.06 8.43 12.76
N ASP A 186 8.50 9.38 13.60
CA ASP A 186 8.24 9.28 15.04
C ASP A 186 6.82 9.72 15.39
N GLU A 187 6.44 10.98 15.11
CA GLU A 187 5.07 11.48 15.27
C GLU A 187 4.49 11.99 13.94
N TRP A 188 3.27 11.57 13.60
CA TRP A 188 2.64 11.98 12.34
C TRP A 188 1.10 11.99 12.43
N PRO A 189 0.41 12.82 11.63
CA PRO A 189 -1.04 12.71 11.49
C PRO A 189 -1.46 11.36 10.90
N VAL A 190 -2.19 10.54 11.65
CA VAL A 190 -2.70 9.24 11.23
C VAL A 190 -4.21 9.29 11.04
N TYR A 191 -4.69 8.62 10.01
CA TYR A 191 -6.10 8.54 9.67
C TYR A 191 -6.84 7.57 10.62
N ARG A 192 -7.61 8.13 11.55
CA ARG A 192 -8.26 7.39 12.65
C ARG A 192 -9.16 6.25 12.18
N THR A 193 -9.88 6.44 11.08
CA THR A 193 -10.75 5.41 10.51
C THR A 193 -10.03 4.07 10.27
N LEU A 194 -8.71 4.08 9.99
CA LEU A 194 -7.94 2.85 9.75
C LEU A 194 -7.49 2.13 11.02
N ILE A 195 -7.47 2.81 12.16
CA ILE A 195 -6.87 2.31 13.41
C ILE A 195 -7.88 2.12 14.55
N GLU A 196 -9.14 2.50 14.35
CA GLU A 196 -10.24 2.32 15.31
C GLU A 196 -11.05 1.04 15.03
N ALA A 197 -10.51 0.12 14.22
CA ALA A 197 -11.18 -1.10 13.80
C ALA A 197 -10.92 -2.29 14.74
N ASP A 198 -11.68 -3.37 14.58
CA ASP A 198 -11.36 -4.66 15.19
C ASP A 198 -10.34 -5.44 14.36
N LYS A 199 -10.48 -5.36 13.03
CA LYS A 199 -9.62 -6.01 12.04
C LYS A 199 -9.26 -5.05 10.90
N VAL A 200 -8.06 -5.20 10.36
CA VAL A 200 -7.61 -4.44 9.18
C VAL A 200 -7.15 -5.41 8.09
N ILE A 201 -7.76 -5.31 6.92
CA ILE A 201 -7.37 -6.01 5.71
C ILE A 201 -6.67 -5.02 4.77
N ASN A 202 -5.41 -5.29 4.45
CA ASN A 202 -4.66 -4.51 3.47
C ASN A 202 -4.98 -5.04 2.06
N CYS A 203 -5.41 -4.17 1.14
CA CYS A 203 -5.82 -4.58 -0.21
C CYS A 203 -5.10 -3.79 -1.32
N PRO A 204 -3.76 -3.84 -1.38
CA PRO A 204 -2.99 -3.00 -2.31
C PRO A 204 -3.11 -3.46 -3.76
N VAL A 205 -2.71 -2.60 -4.69
CA VAL A 205 -2.45 -2.97 -6.10
C VAL A 205 -0.96 -3.23 -6.30
N ALA A 206 -0.62 -4.26 -7.07
CA ALA A 206 0.74 -4.50 -7.55
C ALA A 206 1.09 -3.52 -8.68
N LYS A 207 2.14 -2.71 -8.50
CA LYS A 207 2.63 -1.80 -9.55
C LYS A 207 4.07 -1.35 -9.38
N HIS A 208 4.66 -0.91 -10.49
CA HIS A 208 5.91 -0.17 -10.53
C HIS A 208 5.84 1.13 -9.73
N HIS A 209 6.98 1.55 -9.19
CA HIS A 209 7.15 2.85 -8.56
C HIS A 209 8.57 3.39 -8.81
N ASN A 210 8.72 4.60 -9.35
CA ASN A 210 10.05 5.11 -9.72
C ASN A 210 11.07 5.15 -8.55
N LEU A 211 10.63 5.54 -7.34
CA LEU A 211 11.49 5.58 -6.15
C LEU A 211 11.60 4.22 -5.43
N ALA A 212 10.48 3.71 -4.91
CA ALA A 212 10.45 2.46 -4.14
C ALA A 212 10.59 1.17 -4.98
N LYS A 213 10.69 1.29 -6.31
CA LYS A 213 10.74 0.22 -7.33
C LYS A 213 9.45 -0.60 -7.46
N TYR A 214 8.74 -0.85 -6.37
CA TYR A 214 7.48 -1.59 -6.32
C TYR A 214 6.51 -0.99 -5.29
N THR A 215 5.22 -1.03 -5.60
CA THR A 215 4.13 -0.78 -4.65
C THR A 215 3.30 -2.05 -4.52
N ALA A 216 3.14 -2.50 -3.28
CA ALA A 216 2.08 -3.39 -2.85
C ALA A 216 1.86 -3.22 -1.34
N ALA A 217 1.98 -4.26 -0.52
CA ALA A 217 1.53 -4.34 0.86
C ALA A 217 2.17 -3.31 1.79
N MET A 218 3.50 -3.33 1.94
CA MET A 218 4.19 -2.49 2.94
C MET A 218 4.04 -1.01 2.58
N LYS A 219 4.15 -0.69 1.28
CA LYS A 219 4.04 0.70 0.81
C LYS A 219 2.61 1.24 0.86
N ASN A 220 1.59 0.39 0.83
CA ASN A 220 0.19 0.85 0.83
C ASN A 220 -0.14 1.70 2.06
N TRP A 221 0.53 1.46 3.19
CA TRP A 221 0.37 2.19 4.43
C TRP A 221 0.67 3.69 4.34
N TYR A 222 1.29 4.18 3.26
CA TYR A 222 1.34 5.63 3.00
C TYR A 222 -0.06 6.29 3.00
N GLY A 223 -1.08 5.55 2.55
CA GLY A 223 -2.46 6.01 2.60
C GLY A 223 -3.09 5.98 3.99
N THR A 224 -2.32 5.79 5.06
CA THR A 224 -2.76 6.04 6.44
C THR A 224 -2.41 7.44 6.93
N LEU A 225 -1.49 8.13 6.25
CA LEU A 225 -0.91 9.37 6.74
C LEU A 225 -1.67 10.60 6.26
N GLY A 226 -1.81 11.61 7.10
CA GLY A 226 -2.10 12.98 6.69
C GLY A 226 -0.82 13.75 6.40
N GLY A 227 -0.91 15.07 6.43
CA GLY A 227 0.26 15.95 6.42
C GLY A 227 1.12 15.88 5.16
N ARG A 228 2.39 16.30 5.30
CA ARG A 228 3.31 16.52 4.18
C ARG A 228 4.05 15.25 3.76
N ARG A 229 3.33 14.26 3.22
CA ARG A 229 3.89 12.95 2.82
C ARG A 229 5.11 13.03 1.90
N ASN A 230 5.23 14.10 1.10
CA ASN A 230 6.37 14.32 0.22
C ASN A 230 7.73 14.35 0.95
N ARG A 231 7.76 14.71 2.24
CA ARG A 231 8.98 14.70 3.07
C ARG A 231 9.55 13.27 3.21
N LEU A 232 8.69 12.27 3.20
CA LEU A 232 9.05 10.86 3.39
C LEU A 232 9.75 10.26 2.17
N HIS A 233 9.75 10.95 1.03
CA HIS A 233 10.40 10.44 -0.19
C HIS A 233 11.94 10.52 -0.13
N GLN A 234 12.51 11.29 0.81
CA GLN A 234 13.96 11.37 1.02
C GLN A 234 14.54 10.07 1.57
N SER A 235 13.76 9.36 2.38
CA SER A 235 14.11 8.07 2.99
C SER A 235 12.95 7.09 2.80
N ILE A 236 12.56 6.87 1.53
CA ILE A 236 11.32 6.15 1.19
C ILE A 236 11.33 4.71 1.72
N ASP A 237 12.45 3.99 1.64
CA ASP A 237 12.54 2.61 2.11
C ASP A 237 12.35 2.51 3.63
N VAL A 238 13.02 3.39 4.39
CA VAL A 238 12.87 3.48 5.85
C VAL A 238 11.45 3.88 6.23
N SER A 239 10.87 4.83 5.51
CA SER A 239 9.48 5.26 5.72
C SER A 239 8.48 4.13 5.47
N ILE A 240 8.71 3.31 4.43
CA ILE A 240 7.90 2.11 4.16
C ILE A 240 8.03 1.11 5.32
N ALA A 241 9.25 0.87 5.79
CA ALA A 241 9.49 -0.04 6.91
C ALA A 241 8.86 0.47 8.21
N ASP A 242 8.96 1.76 8.54
CA ASP A 242 8.33 2.40 9.70
C ASP A 242 6.81 2.24 9.67
N LEU A 243 6.20 2.48 8.50
CA LEU A 243 4.77 2.34 8.32
C LEU A 243 4.29 0.89 8.43
N ALA A 244 5.05 -0.06 7.87
CA ALA A 244 4.75 -1.48 8.00
C ALA A 244 4.97 -1.99 9.44
N THR A 245 5.90 -1.38 10.19
CA THR A 245 6.04 -1.60 11.62
C THR A 245 4.77 -1.13 12.33
N PHE A 246 4.30 0.08 12.04
CA PHE A 246 3.11 0.69 12.65
C PHE A 246 1.80 -0.02 12.28
N MET A 247 1.60 -0.40 11.01
CA MET A 247 0.40 -1.11 10.55
C MET A 247 0.73 -2.56 10.20
N ARG A 248 0.41 -3.49 11.10
CA ARG A 248 0.51 -4.92 10.83
C ARG A 248 -0.89 -5.48 10.62
N PRO A 249 -1.30 -5.82 9.38
CA PRO A 249 -2.68 -6.17 9.06
C PRO A 249 -3.04 -7.59 9.50
N THR A 250 -4.34 -7.86 9.63
CA THR A 250 -4.87 -9.22 9.83
C THR A 250 -4.66 -10.11 8.61
N LEU A 251 -4.79 -9.51 7.42
CA LEU A 251 -4.70 -10.19 6.14
C LEU A 251 -4.29 -9.18 5.07
N THR A 252 -3.47 -9.61 4.11
CA THR A 252 -3.17 -8.84 2.90
C THR A 252 -3.68 -9.56 1.66
N VAL A 253 -4.41 -8.85 0.80
CA VAL A 253 -4.91 -9.33 -0.49
C VAL A 253 -4.42 -8.38 -1.60
N VAL A 254 -3.36 -8.75 -2.30
CA VAL A 254 -2.77 -7.95 -3.37
C VAL A 254 -3.51 -8.19 -4.67
N ASP A 255 -4.02 -7.11 -5.25
CA ASP A 255 -4.56 -7.07 -6.60
C ASP A 255 -3.43 -7.09 -7.64
N GLY A 256 -3.37 -8.17 -8.42
CA GLY A 256 -2.55 -8.31 -9.61
C GLY A 256 -3.40 -8.63 -10.85
N ILE A 257 -4.67 -8.22 -10.88
CA ILE A 257 -5.54 -8.47 -12.04
C ILE A 257 -4.98 -7.74 -13.27
N ARG A 258 -4.66 -6.47 -13.10
CA ARG A 258 -3.89 -5.66 -14.05
C ARG A 258 -2.80 -4.93 -13.27
N VAL A 259 -1.57 -5.07 -13.72
CA VAL A 259 -0.37 -4.57 -13.06
C VAL A 259 0.20 -3.43 -13.90
N MET A 260 0.53 -2.31 -13.27
CA MET A 260 1.28 -1.24 -13.93
C MET A 260 2.77 -1.60 -13.91
N MET A 261 3.33 -1.85 -15.08
CA MET A 261 4.67 -2.42 -15.28
C MET A 261 5.77 -1.37 -15.24
N ARG A 262 5.47 -0.11 -15.57
CA ARG A 262 6.43 1.01 -15.61
C ARG A 262 5.73 2.35 -15.36
N ASN A 263 6.52 3.41 -15.18
CA ASN A 263 6.05 4.81 -15.06
C ASN A 263 5.06 5.11 -13.91
N GLY A 264 4.99 4.24 -12.90
CA GLY A 264 4.27 4.53 -11.66
C GLY A 264 4.93 5.61 -10.79
N PRO A 265 4.24 6.15 -9.78
CA PRO A 265 3.11 5.50 -9.08
C PRO A 265 1.71 5.83 -9.60
N GLN A 266 1.57 6.95 -10.32
CA GLN A 266 0.28 7.39 -10.86
C GLN A 266 0.04 6.80 -12.25
N GLY A 267 1.10 6.68 -13.07
CA GLY A 267 1.00 6.30 -14.47
C GLY A 267 0.00 7.16 -15.24
N GLY A 268 -0.59 6.57 -16.28
CA GLY A 268 -1.64 7.21 -17.06
C GLY A 268 -1.82 6.56 -18.42
N ASN A 269 -0.74 6.05 -19.00
CA ASN A 269 -0.79 5.26 -20.22
C ASN A 269 -1.20 3.81 -19.91
N ILE A 270 -2.21 3.31 -20.62
CA ILE A 270 -2.68 1.92 -20.50
C ILE A 270 -1.63 0.95 -21.04
N ASP A 271 -0.80 1.37 -21.99
CA ASP A 271 0.28 0.55 -22.56
C ASP A 271 1.40 0.24 -21.55
N ASP A 272 1.45 0.99 -20.45
CA ASP A 272 2.34 0.73 -19.32
C ASP A 272 1.77 -0.33 -18.37
N THR A 273 0.60 -0.90 -18.68
CA THR A 273 -0.08 -1.89 -17.86
C THR A 273 -0.22 -3.23 -18.57
N GLN A 274 -0.20 -4.31 -17.79
CA GLN A 274 -0.39 -5.66 -18.28
C GLN A 274 -1.46 -6.37 -17.46
N ARG A 275 -2.38 -7.06 -18.14
CA ARG A 275 -3.35 -7.92 -17.45
C ARG A 275 -2.66 -9.23 -17.08
N MET A 276 -2.65 -9.57 -15.80
CA MET A 276 -2.00 -10.79 -15.27
C MET A 276 -2.98 -11.73 -14.56
N ASN A 277 -4.22 -11.29 -14.27
CA ASN A 277 -5.28 -12.10 -13.63
C ASN A 277 -4.78 -12.88 -12.41
N THR A 278 -4.03 -12.20 -11.55
CA THR A 278 -3.40 -12.80 -10.37
C THR A 278 -3.90 -12.10 -9.11
N VAL A 279 -4.13 -12.86 -8.04
CA VAL A 279 -4.36 -12.34 -6.69
C VAL A 279 -3.37 -13.03 -5.76
N LEU A 280 -2.66 -12.25 -4.95
CA LEU A 280 -1.81 -12.80 -3.88
C LEU A 280 -2.51 -12.58 -2.55
N ALA A 281 -2.52 -13.58 -1.68
CA ALA A 281 -3.10 -13.46 -0.35
C ALA A 281 -2.19 -14.06 0.71
N SER A 282 -1.92 -13.32 1.79
CA SER A 282 -1.05 -13.78 2.87
C SER A 282 -1.30 -13.02 4.18
N ILE A 283 -0.93 -13.64 5.30
CA ILE A 283 -0.80 -12.98 6.60
C ILE A 283 0.54 -12.26 6.76
N ASP A 284 1.48 -12.43 5.82
CA ASP A 284 2.83 -11.88 5.85
C ASP A 284 2.99 -10.81 4.75
N GLN A 285 3.07 -9.54 5.17
CA GLN A 285 3.19 -8.41 4.23
C GLN A 285 4.58 -8.30 3.57
N VAL A 286 5.62 -8.88 4.16
CA VAL A 286 6.97 -8.88 3.57
C VAL A 286 7.04 -9.94 2.47
N ALA A 287 6.50 -11.14 2.73
CA ALA A 287 6.50 -12.24 1.79
C ALA A 287 5.69 -11.93 0.53
N VAL A 288 4.54 -11.25 0.69
CA VAL A 288 3.70 -10.88 -0.45
C VAL A 288 4.34 -9.82 -1.34
N ASP A 289 5.14 -8.90 -0.78
CA ASP A 289 5.89 -7.94 -1.58
C ASP A 289 7.14 -8.57 -2.21
N ALA A 290 7.81 -9.49 -1.52
CA ALA A 290 8.94 -10.26 -2.06
C ALA A 290 8.51 -11.10 -3.27
N PHE A 291 7.42 -11.87 -3.18
CA PHE A 291 6.90 -12.57 -4.35
C PHE A 291 6.34 -11.59 -5.38
N GLY A 292 5.55 -10.61 -4.93
CA GLY A 292 4.81 -9.69 -5.78
C GLY A 292 5.67 -8.79 -6.64
N CYS A 293 6.85 -8.36 -6.18
CA CYS A 293 7.74 -7.52 -6.99
C CYS A 293 8.21 -8.23 -8.26
N THR A 294 8.28 -9.56 -8.24
CA THR A 294 8.64 -10.34 -9.43
C THR A 294 7.59 -10.26 -10.53
N LEU A 295 6.34 -9.85 -10.26
CA LEU A 295 5.31 -9.59 -11.28
C LEU A 295 5.72 -8.51 -12.28
N ILE A 296 6.51 -7.53 -11.85
CA ILE A 296 7.05 -6.46 -12.73
C ILE A 296 8.51 -6.71 -13.12
N GLY A 297 9.00 -7.94 -12.92
CA GLY A 297 10.38 -8.33 -13.15
C GLY A 297 11.40 -7.74 -12.19
N GLN A 298 10.97 -7.25 -11.03
CA GLN A 298 11.89 -6.84 -9.96
C GLN A 298 12.28 -8.02 -9.06
N ARG A 299 13.44 -7.88 -8.41
CA ARG A 299 13.95 -8.87 -7.46
C ARG A 299 13.84 -8.35 -6.02
N PRO A 300 13.46 -9.17 -5.03
CA PRO A 300 13.32 -8.74 -3.62
C PRO A 300 14.56 -8.03 -3.07
N GLU A 301 15.75 -8.53 -3.42
CA GLU A 301 17.04 -7.97 -3.02
C GLU A 301 17.22 -6.51 -3.45
N ASN A 302 16.54 -6.08 -4.52
CA ASN A 302 16.61 -4.71 -5.03
C ASN A 302 15.74 -3.73 -4.22
N LEU A 303 14.92 -4.21 -3.28
CA LEU A 303 13.95 -3.41 -2.52
C LEU A 303 14.40 -3.34 -1.04
N PRO A 304 15.17 -2.32 -0.64
CA PRO A 304 15.74 -2.25 0.71
C PRO A 304 14.72 -2.38 1.84
N TYR A 305 13.50 -1.85 1.65
CA TYR A 305 12.44 -1.95 2.66
C TYR A 305 12.03 -3.39 3.00
N LEU A 306 12.22 -4.36 2.10
CA LEU A 306 11.91 -5.77 2.38
C LEU A 306 12.87 -6.36 3.40
N ARG A 307 14.17 -6.10 3.22
CA ARG A 307 15.19 -6.50 4.18
C ARG A 307 14.96 -5.86 5.53
N MET A 308 14.67 -4.56 5.56
CA MET A 308 14.30 -3.85 6.79
C MET A 308 13.06 -4.47 7.46
N GLY A 309 12.04 -4.83 6.68
CA GLY A 309 10.84 -5.49 7.19
C GLY A 309 11.13 -6.85 7.83
N GLN A 310 12.00 -7.65 7.21
CA GLN A 310 12.45 -8.93 7.77
C GLN A 310 13.27 -8.74 9.06
N GLU A 311 14.24 -7.82 9.06
CA GLU A 311 15.07 -7.49 10.23
C GLU A 311 14.22 -6.97 11.41
N ARG A 312 13.11 -6.29 11.11
CA ARG A 312 12.13 -5.81 12.10
C ARG A 312 11.05 -6.85 12.46
N HIS A 313 11.21 -8.11 12.04
CA HIS A 313 10.27 -9.21 12.31
C HIS A 313 8.82 -8.94 11.85
N LEU A 314 8.65 -8.18 10.78
CA LEU A 314 7.34 -7.89 10.19
C LEU A 314 6.85 -9.00 9.26
N GLY A 315 7.74 -9.93 8.91
CA GLY A 315 7.52 -11.01 7.97
C GLY A 315 8.84 -11.59 7.47
N THR A 316 8.78 -12.36 6.39
CA THR A 316 9.96 -12.97 5.75
C THR A 316 10.00 -12.71 4.25
N MET A 317 11.19 -12.52 3.69
CA MET A 317 11.37 -12.50 2.23
C MET A 317 11.30 -13.92 1.63
N GLN A 318 11.41 -14.95 2.47
CA GLN A 318 11.36 -16.36 2.09
C GLN A 318 9.91 -16.87 2.07
N TRP A 319 9.14 -16.42 1.07
CA TRP A 319 7.72 -16.76 0.89
C TRP A 319 7.45 -18.27 0.87
N GLN A 320 8.42 -19.08 0.44
CA GLN A 320 8.31 -20.54 0.40
C GLN A 320 8.19 -21.20 1.78
N THR A 321 8.60 -20.50 2.84
CA THR A 321 8.45 -20.97 4.22
C THR A 321 6.99 -20.85 4.74
N LEU A 322 6.10 -20.23 3.96
CA LEU A 322 4.71 -19.96 4.33
C LEU A 322 3.72 -21.00 3.79
N ARG A 323 4.22 -22.21 3.47
CA ARG A 323 3.45 -23.32 2.90
C ARG A 323 2.64 -22.83 1.68
N PRO A 324 3.31 -22.22 0.69
CA PRO A 324 2.63 -21.52 -0.38
C PRO A 324 1.79 -22.47 -1.23
N ARG A 325 0.63 -22.00 -1.69
CA ARG A 325 -0.24 -22.75 -2.61
C ARG A 325 -0.56 -21.91 -3.83
N GLU A 326 -0.67 -22.58 -4.98
CA GLU A 326 -1.25 -21.99 -6.17
C GLU A 326 -2.66 -22.54 -6.39
N VAL A 327 -3.58 -21.65 -6.74
CA VAL A 327 -4.91 -21.99 -7.22
C VAL A 327 -5.06 -21.45 -8.63
N ALA A 328 -5.29 -22.31 -9.61
CA ALA A 328 -5.48 -21.91 -11.00
C ALA A 328 -6.94 -22.15 -11.42
N VAL A 329 -7.59 -21.11 -11.92
CA VAL A 329 -8.91 -21.19 -12.57
C VAL A 329 -8.68 -21.29 -14.08
N LEU A 330 -9.11 -22.40 -14.67
CA LEU A 330 -8.93 -22.70 -16.09
C LEU A 330 -10.06 -22.12 -16.95
N ASP A 331 -9.89 -22.16 -18.28
CA ASP A 331 -10.87 -21.61 -19.24
C ASP A 331 -12.23 -22.34 -19.21
N ASP A 332 -12.26 -23.62 -18.84
CA ASP A 332 -13.48 -24.40 -18.65
C ASP A 332 -14.14 -24.17 -17.28
N GLY A 333 -13.57 -23.28 -16.45
CA GLY A 333 -14.04 -22.97 -15.11
C GLY A 333 -13.58 -23.95 -14.03
N SER A 334 -12.85 -25.01 -14.39
CA SER A 334 -12.28 -25.94 -13.41
C SER A 334 -11.18 -25.26 -12.57
N ILE A 335 -10.95 -25.80 -11.37
CA ILE A 335 -10.05 -25.21 -10.39
C ILE A 335 -8.99 -26.22 -9.97
N GLU A 336 -7.75 -25.96 -10.33
CA GLU A 336 -6.58 -26.73 -9.89
C GLU A 336 -5.98 -26.12 -8.63
N ARG A 337 -5.53 -26.97 -7.71
CA ARG A 337 -4.81 -26.54 -6.50
C ARG A 337 -3.53 -27.33 -6.36
N ARG A 338 -2.41 -26.65 -6.18
CA ARG A 338 -1.10 -27.27 -6.00
C ARG A 338 -0.31 -26.59 -4.89
N ALA A 339 0.52 -27.36 -4.21
CA ALA A 339 1.55 -26.77 -3.36
C ALA A 339 2.60 -26.12 -4.25
N LEU A 340 3.16 -25.00 -3.81
CA LEU A 340 4.36 -24.42 -4.42
C LEU A 340 5.55 -24.80 -3.54
N TRP A 341 6.68 -25.10 -4.17
CA TRP A 341 7.95 -25.28 -3.47
C TRP A 341 9.08 -24.72 -4.30
N VAL A 342 10.18 -24.41 -3.61
CA VAL A 342 11.44 -24.02 -4.23
C VAL A 342 12.35 -25.24 -4.11
N PRO A 343 12.87 -25.79 -5.22
CA PRO A 343 13.81 -26.91 -5.16
C PRO A 343 15.05 -26.55 -4.31
N GLU A 344 15.68 -27.55 -3.72
CA GLU A 344 16.87 -27.33 -2.89
C GLU A 344 17.99 -26.67 -3.72
N GLY A 345 18.61 -25.62 -3.16
CA GLY A 345 19.65 -24.84 -3.83
C GLY A 345 19.16 -23.80 -4.84
N GLU A 346 17.86 -23.79 -5.20
CA GLU A 346 17.29 -22.78 -6.08
C GLU A 346 16.98 -21.48 -5.35
N ASP A 347 17.08 -20.37 -6.08
CA ASP A 347 16.76 -19.04 -5.58
C ASP A 347 15.22 -18.82 -5.57
N PRO A 348 14.59 -18.57 -4.40
CA PRO A 348 13.15 -18.32 -4.32
C PRO A 348 12.67 -17.16 -5.18
N ALA A 349 13.51 -16.13 -5.40
CA ALA A 349 13.16 -14.99 -6.24
C ALA A 349 13.14 -15.40 -7.73
N ALA A 350 14.11 -16.21 -8.17
CA ALA A 350 14.13 -16.76 -9.53
C ALA A 350 12.93 -17.67 -9.80
N VAL A 351 12.57 -18.54 -8.84
CA VAL A 351 11.38 -19.40 -8.96
C VAL A 351 10.10 -18.56 -9.01
N ALA A 352 9.95 -17.54 -8.17
CA ALA A 352 8.79 -16.64 -8.21
C ALA A 352 8.69 -15.87 -9.53
N PHE A 353 9.82 -15.37 -10.05
CA PHE A 353 9.89 -14.73 -11.36
C PHE A 353 9.43 -15.69 -12.48
N ALA A 354 9.96 -16.93 -12.48
CA ALA A 354 9.56 -17.96 -13.43
C ALA A 354 8.06 -18.27 -13.33
N LEU A 355 7.51 -18.45 -12.12
CA LEU A 355 6.07 -18.66 -11.91
C LEU A 355 5.21 -17.51 -12.47
N ASN A 356 5.71 -16.27 -12.43
CA ASN A 356 4.97 -15.10 -12.90
C ASN A 356 5.11 -14.86 -14.42
N HIS A 357 6.17 -15.37 -15.06
CA HIS A 357 6.55 -14.98 -16.44
C HIS A 357 6.61 -16.17 -17.41
N ALA A 358 6.83 -17.40 -16.92
CA ALA A 358 6.77 -18.59 -17.74
C ALA A 358 5.31 -18.96 -17.99
N ARG A 359 4.86 -18.83 -19.25
CA ARG A 359 3.50 -19.22 -19.71
C ARG A 359 3.29 -20.74 -19.75
N ARG A 360 4.06 -21.52 -19.00
CA ARG A 360 3.91 -22.97 -18.89
C ARG A 360 3.76 -23.32 -17.41
N PRO A 361 2.90 -24.30 -17.07
CA PRO A 361 2.93 -24.85 -15.74
C PRO A 361 4.36 -25.30 -15.48
N LEU A 362 4.98 -24.76 -14.44
CA LEU A 362 6.09 -25.45 -13.79
C LEU A 362 5.46 -26.75 -13.25
N VAL A 363 5.35 -27.75 -14.13
CA VAL A 363 5.12 -29.15 -13.73
C VAL A 363 6.43 -29.55 -13.09
N ILE A 364 6.56 -29.20 -11.83
CA ILE A 364 7.54 -29.84 -10.96
C ILE A 364 6.71 -30.95 -10.31
N THR A 365 7.08 -32.18 -10.62
CA THR A 365 6.40 -33.43 -10.24
C THR A 365 6.29 -33.61 -8.74
#